data_AF-A0A9X0CHN6-F1
#
_entry.id   AF-A0A9X0CHN6-F1
#
_cell.length_a   1.000
_cell.length_b   1.000
_cell.length_c   1.000
_cell.angle_alpha   90.00
_cell.angle_beta   90.00
_cell.angle_gamma   90.00
#
_symmetry.space_group_name_H-M   'P 1'
#
loop_
_entity.id
_entity.type
_entity.pdbx_description
1 polymer ?
#
loop_
_entity_poly.entity_id
_entity_poly.type
_entity_poly.pdbx_seq_one_letter_code
_entity_poly.pdbx_strand_id
1 'polypeptide(L)'
;MPIIDWRKHIFNVSEAIGYLSSLIWKQPQLAVFFAYFPAEERPDSQDILFIRCYPKYMREVVVAELERDNIKSPSSSDSTVKMIPGHHKAYVSLSGGIRAVDEDDMDNFYLMYVWFESEGHRQQVPVRVISNKELSAVEFYNSPKHDEDRHLLCRLNFGLSPLKIDSKALIKTGKQPGAMFSPK
;
A
#
# COMPACT_ATOMS: atom_id res chain seq x y z
N MET A 1 10.84 -4.73 23.70
CA MET A 1 11.33 -3.34 23.56
C MET A 1 12.04 -3.26 22.22
N PRO A 2 11.72 -2.31 21.32
CA PRO A 2 12.60 -2.10 20.17
C PRO A 2 13.90 -1.47 20.72
N ILE A 3 14.98 -2.24 20.65
CA ILE A 3 16.33 -1.74 20.92
C ILE A 3 16.69 -0.92 19.69
N ILE A 4 16.71 0.40 19.84
CA ILE A 4 17.35 1.29 18.88
C ILE A 4 18.84 0.92 18.90
N ASP A 5 19.42 0.64 17.74
CA ASP A 5 20.87 0.52 17.64
C ASP A 5 21.49 1.93 17.72
N TRP A 6 21.89 2.32 18.93
CA TRP A 6 22.52 3.62 19.23
C TRP A 6 23.86 3.83 18.51
N ARG A 7 24.41 2.81 17.84
CA ARG A 7 25.74 2.88 17.21
C ARG A 7 25.73 3.45 15.81
N LYS A 8 24.59 3.44 15.10
CA LYS A 8 24.54 3.78 13.66
C LYS A 8 24.03 5.20 13.35
N HIS A 9 23.53 5.93 14.33
CA HIS A 9 23.01 7.28 14.13
C HIS A 9 23.84 8.32 14.87
N ILE A 10 24.56 9.16 14.12
CA ILE A 10 25.04 10.44 14.63
C ILE A 10 23.80 11.34 14.79
N PHE A 11 23.10 11.19 15.91
CA PHE A 11 22.00 12.09 16.24
C PHE A 11 22.57 13.48 16.53
N ASN A 12 21.99 14.52 15.95
CA ASN A 12 22.18 15.84 16.53
C ASN A 12 21.36 15.90 17.85
N VAL A 13 21.83 16.67 18.83
CA VAL A 13 21.21 16.74 20.19
C VAL A 13 19.71 17.05 20.14
N SER A 14 19.26 17.88 19.20
CA SER A 14 17.85 18.20 19.00
C SER A 14 17.01 17.01 18.54
N GLU A 15 17.55 16.13 17.69
CA GLU A 15 16.85 14.92 17.25
C GLU A 15 16.71 13.92 18.40
N ALA A 16 17.77 13.75 19.20
CA ALA A 16 17.75 12.92 20.39
C ALA A 16 16.75 13.44 21.43
N ILE A 17 16.75 14.76 21.70
CA ILE A 17 15.78 15.39 22.59
C ILE A 17 14.36 15.23 22.05
N GLY A 18 14.14 15.44 20.75
CA GLY A 18 12.84 15.27 20.12
C GLY A 18 12.32 13.84 20.27
N TYR A 19 13.18 12.85 20.01
CA TYR A 19 12.84 11.44 20.16
C TYR A 19 12.50 11.08 21.61
N LEU A 20 13.36 11.43 22.58
CA LEU A 20 13.10 11.16 24.00
C LEU A 20 11.84 11.87 24.51
N SER A 21 11.59 13.10 24.06
CA SER A 21 10.36 13.83 24.38
C SER A 21 9.13 13.11 23.81
N SER A 22 9.22 12.56 22.60
CA SER A 22 8.12 11.79 22.01
C SER A 22 7.80 10.53 22.79
N LEU A 23 8.78 9.87 23.43
CA LEU A 23 8.49 8.70 24.28
C LEU A 23 7.63 9.04 25.49
N ILE A 24 7.77 10.26 26.00
CA ILE A 24 6.98 10.79 27.13
C ILE A 24 5.58 11.19 26.67
N TRP A 25 5.49 11.94 25.56
CA TRP A 25 4.23 12.54 25.09
C TRP A 25 3.40 11.66 24.15
N LYS A 26 4.05 10.77 23.41
CA LYS A 26 3.49 9.94 22.33
C LYS A 26 3.99 8.51 22.49
N GLN A 27 3.39 7.78 23.44
CA GLN A 27 3.85 6.43 23.75
C GLN A 27 3.91 5.54 22.52
N PRO A 28 4.95 4.68 22.38
CA PRO A 28 5.01 3.70 21.30
C PRO A 28 3.78 2.79 21.29
N GLN A 29 3.13 2.64 20.14
CA GLN A 29 1.91 1.86 19.96
C GLN A 29 1.97 1.00 18.71
N LEU A 30 1.18 -0.08 18.67
CA LEU A 30 1.02 -0.84 17.42
C LEU A 30 0.29 0.03 16.40
N ALA A 31 0.77 -0.03 15.15
CA ALA A 31 0.08 0.56 14.01
C ALA A 31 -0.78 -0.51 13.32
N VAL A 32 -1.86 -0.08 12.69
CA VAL A 32 -2.61 -0.86 11.71
C VAL A 32 -2.37 -0.26 10.33
N PHE A 33 -2.01 -1.12 9.38
CA PHE A 33 -1.80 -0.76 7.98
C PHE A 33 -3.00 -1.22 7.16
N PHE A 34 -3.37 -0.40 6.17
CA PHE A 34 -4.43 -0.68 5.22
C PHE A 34 -3.89 -0.53 3.80
N ALA A 35 -4.29 -1.45 2.92
CA ALA A 35 -4.07 -1.36 1.48
C ALA A 35 -5.35 -1.75 0.75
N TYR A 36 -5.73 -0.93 -0.24
CA TYR A 36 -6.95 -1.13 -1.01
C TYR A 36 -6.90 -0.41 -2.35
N PHE A 37 -7.72 -0.88 -3.28
CA PHE A 37 -8.02 -0.19 -4.54
C PHE A 37 -9.34 0.57 -4.39
N PRO A 38 -9.51 1.73 -5.04
CA PRO A 38 -10.78 2.42 -5.05
C PRO A 38 -11.88 1.56 -5.70
N ALA A 39 -13.13 1.81 -5.37
CA ALA A 39 -14.27 1.07 -5.91
C ALA A 39 -14.58 1.39 -7.39
N GLU A 40 -13.99 2.46 -7.93
CA GLU A 40 -14.20 2.91 -9.30
C GLU A 40 -13.63 1.92 -10.32
N GLU A 41 -14.25 1.87 -11.50
CA GLU A 41 -13.86 0.95 -12.56
C GLU A 41 -12.43 1.25 -13.02
N ARG A 42 -11.56 0.23 -12.89
CA ARG A 42 -10.17 0.23 -13.35
C ARG A 42 -10.14 0.49 -14.86
N PRO A 43 -9.69 1.67 -15.33
CA PRO A 43 -9.40 1.84 -16.74
C PRO A 43 -8.03 1.19 -16.99
N ASP A 44 -8.04 0.04 -17.68
CA ASP A 44 -6.83 -0.68 -18.13
C ASP A 44 -6.04 -1.45 -17.06
N SER A 45 -4.79 -1.80 -17.38
CA SER A 45 -3.89 -2.59 -16.53
C SER A 45 -3.12 -1.75 -15.49
N GLN A 46 -3.30 -0.43 -15.49
CA GLN A 46 -2.78 0.47 -14.47
C GLN A 46 -3.86 0.79 -13.44
N ASP A 47 -3.47 0.85 -12.18
CA ASP A 47 -4.37 1.15 -11.08
C ASP A 47 -3.63 1.98 -10.02
N ILE A 48 -4.36 2.58 -9.10
CA ILE A 48 -3.81 3.32 -7.96
C ILE A 48 -4.06 2.50 -6.70
N LEU A 49 -2.99 2.01 -6.10
CA LEU A 49 -3.02 1.37 -4.80
C LEU A 49 -2.99 2.44 -3.71
N PHE A 50 -4.03 2.51 -2.89
CA PHE A 50 -4.05 3.36 -1.71
C PHE A 50 -3.49 2.62 -0.52
N ILE A 51 -2.60 3.29 0.20
CA ILE A 51 -1.98 2.75 1.40
C ILE A 51 -2.07 3.78 2.52
N ARG A 52 -2.49 3.32 3.71
CA ARG A 52 -2.62 4.16 4.91
C ARG A 52 -2.10 3.42 6.14
N CYS A 53 -1.67 4.17 7.14
CA CYS A 53 -1.37 3.64 8.47
C CYS A 53 -1.99 4.50 9.57
N TYR A 54 -2.48 3.85 10.63
CA TYR A 54 -3.13 4.49 11.78
C TYR A 54 -2.70 3.81 13.09
N PRO A 55 -2.90 4.45 14.25
CA PRO A 55 -2.84 3.76 15.53
C PRO A 55 -3.81 2.57 15.56
N LYS A 56 -3.42 1.44 16.15
CA LYS A 56 -4.23 0.21 16.11
C LYS A 56 -5.67 0.39 16.61
N TYR A 57 -5.90 1.24 17.62
CA TYR A 57 -7.23 1.47 18.18
C TYR A 57 -8.20 2.15 17.19
N MET A 58 -7.68 2.79 16.14
CA MET A 58 -8.48 3.42 15.06
C MET A 58 -9.03 2.43 14.04
N ARG A 59 -8.64 1.14 14.11
CA ARG A 59 -8.99 0.13 13.11
C ARG A 59 -10.49 0.14 12.76
N GLU A 60 -11.35 0.08 13.76
CA GLU A 60 -12.80 -0.02 13.56
C GLU A 60 -13.37 1.25 12.93
N VAL A 61 -12.88 2.42 13.35
CA VAL A 61 -13.27 3.73 12.79
C VAL A 61 -12.89 3.82 11.31
N VAL A 62 -11.67 3.41 10.97
CA VAL A 62 -11.15 3.44 9.60
C VAL A 62 -11.86 2.40 8.72
N VAL A 63 -12.13 1.20 9.22
CA VAL A 63 -12.92 0.20 8.49
C VAL A 63 -14.31 0.76 8.16
N ALA A 64 -14.99 1.38 9.12
CA ALA A 64 -16.30 2.00 8.88
C ALA A 64 -16.24 3.18 7.90
N GLU A 65 -15.15 3.96 7.88
CA GLU A 65 -14.90 4.99 6.86
C GLU A 65 -14.77 4.36 5.47
N LEU A 66 -13.93 3.34 5.32
CA LEU A 66 -13.69 2.67 4.04
C LEU A 66 -14.97 1.98 3.51
N GLU A 67 -15.77 1.40 4.40
CA GLU A 67 -17.08 0.83 4.03
C GLU A 67 -18.05 1.90 3.52
N ARG A 68 -18.09 3.08 4.15
CA ARG A 68 -18.89 4.22 3.68
C ARG A 68 -18.43 4.71 2.30
N ASP A 69 -17.13 4.63 2.02
CA ASP A 69 -16.53 4.95 0.72
C ASP A 69 -16.70 3.81 -0.31
N ASN A 70 -17.52 2.79 0.00
CA ASN A 70 -17.79 1.62 -0.85
C ASN A 70 -16.53 0.80 -1.20
N ILE A 71 -15.46 0.93 -0.40
CA ILE A 71 -14.26 0.11 -0.50
C ILE A 71 -14.56 -1.26 0.13
N LYS A 72 -14.87 -2.22 -0.73
CA LYS A 72 -15.19 -3.58 -0.30
C LYS A 72 -13.91 -4.32 0.08
N SER A 73 -13.82 -4.74 1.34
CA SER A 73 -12.77 -5.62 1.87
C SER A 73 -11.34 -5.07 1.75
N PRO A 74 -11.01 -3.96 2.42
CA PRO A 74 -9.62 -3.49 2.48
C PRO A 74 -8.74 -4.55 3.16
N SER A 75 -7.53 -4.76 2.64
CA SER A 75 -6.54 -5.61 3.31
C SER A 75 -5.96 -4.83 4.48
N SER A 76 -5.90 -5.44 5.67
CA SER A 76 -5.33 -4.80 6.86
C SER A 76 -4.53 -5.76 7.73
N SER A 77 -3.51 -5.23 8.40
CA SER A 77 -2.63 -6.00 9.28
C SER A 77 -1.95 -5.08 10.29
N ASP A 78 -1.72 -5.61 11.49
CA ASP A 78 -1.02 -4.90 12.55
C ASP A 78 0.50 -4.97 12.32
N SER A 79 1.20 -3.90 12.71
CA SER A 79 2.66 -3.94 12.88
C SER A 79 3.04 -5.03 13.90
N THR A 80 4.12 -5.75 13.65
CA THR A 80 4.75 -6.68 14.59
C THR A 80 5.44 -5.96 15.75
N VAL A 81 5.80 -4.68 15.58
CA VAL A 81 6.51 -3.86 16.56
C VAL A 81 5.76 -2.58 16.87
N LYS A 82 5.93 -2.06 18.09
CA LYS A 82 5.40 -0.75 18.46
C LYS A 82 6.16 0.35 17.72
N MET A 83 5.41 1.29 17.15
CA MET A 83 5.92 2.42 16.41
C MET A 83 5.70 3.72 17.18
N ILE A 84 6.55 4.73 16.94
CA ILE A 84 6.45 6.05 17.57
C ILE A 84 5.94 7.04 16.53
N PRO A 85 4.78 7.68 16.77
CA PRO A 85 4.24 8.66 15.86
C PRO A 85 5.14 9.89 15.67
N GLY A 86 5.39 10.25 14.42
CA GLY A 86 6.25 11.36 13.98
C GLY A 86 7.72 10.97 13.79
N HIS A 87 8.10 9.75 14.15
CA HIS A 87 9.50 9.31 14.12
C HIS A 87 9.71 8.06 13.26
N HIS A 88 8.85 7.05 13.40
CA HIS A 88 9.01 5.81 12.65
C HIS A 88 8.38 5.89 11.26
N LYS A 89 9.16 5.44 10.28
CA LYS A 89 8.75 5.28 8.89
C LYS A 89 8.43 3.80 8.60
N ALA A 90 7.54 3.58 7.64
CA ALA A 90 7.23 2.27 7.10
C ALA A 90 7.48 2.29 5.58
N TYR A 91 8.63 1.75 5.17
CA TYR A 91 9.03 1.63 3.77
C TYR A 91 8.22 0.54 3.07
N VAL A 92 7.77 0.82 1.86
CA VAL A 92 6.82 -0.03 1.15
C VAL A 92 7.53 -0.86 0.08
N SER A 93 7.20 -2.14 0.01
CA SER A 93 7.60 -3.04 -1.07
C SER A 93 6.37 -3.71 -1.66
N LEU A 94 6.32 -3.82 -2.98
CA LEU A 94 5.25 -4.50 -3.71
C LEU A 94 5.75 -5.85 -4.22
N SER A 95 4.89 -6.87 -4.21
CA SER A 95 5.22 -8.18 -4.77
C SER A 95 3.99 -8.95 -5.27
N GLY A 96 4.23 -10.02 -6.03
CA GLY A 96 3.19 -10.88 -6.59
C GLY A 96 2.53 -10.29 -7.85
N GLY A 97 1.20 -10.25 -7.86
CA GLY A 97 0.40 -9.85 -9.02
C GLY A 97 0.45 -8.36 -9.41
N ILE A 98 1.18 -7.53 -8.68
CA ILE A 98 1.37 -6.09 -8.94
C ILE A 98 2.85 -5.70 -8.94
N ARG A 99 3.18 -4.65 -9.69
CA ARG A 99 4.43 -3.88 -9.54
C ARG A 99 4.14 -2.39 -9.60
N ALA A 100 5.04 -1.57 -9.09
CA ALA A 100 4.96 -0.13 -9.30
C ALA A 100 5.08 0.22 -10.79
N VAL A 101 4.50 1.35 -11.20
CA VAL A 101 4.69 1.88 -12.56
C VAL A 101 6.15 2.31 -12.76
N ASP A 102 6.73 2.93 -11.74
CA ASP A 102 8.14 3.28 -11.62
C ASP A 102 8.72 2.54 -10.41
N GLU A 103 9.70 1.68 -10.64
CA GLU A 103 10.33 0.89 -9.57
C GLU A 103 11.39 1.71 -8.80
N ASP A 104 12.00 2.72 -9.43
CA ASP A 104 13.03 3.55 -8.79
C ASP A 104 12.39 4.46 -7.72
N ASP A 105 11.14 4.90 -7.94
CA ASP A 105 10.36 5.66 -6.96
C ASP A 105 10.08 4.86 -5.66
N MET A 106 10.15 3.53 -5.71
CA MET A 106 9.83 2.67 -4.56
C MET A 106 10.99 2.52 -3.57
N ASP A 107 12.23 2.78 -3.97
CA ASP A 107 13.40 2.53 -3.11
C ASP A 107 13.40 3.36 -1.82
N ASN A 108 12.80 4.55 -1.86
CA ASN A 108 12.64 5.44 -0.72
C ASN A 108 11.18 5.77 -0.40
N PHE A 109 10.23 5.00 -0.95
CA PHE A 109 8.82 5.24 -0.68
C PHE A 109 8.43 4.74 0.71
N TYR A 110 7.91 5.63 1.55
CA TYR A 110 7.48 5.29 2.91
C TYR A 110 6.22 6.01 3.36
N LEU A 111 5.55 5.40 4.36
CA LEU A 111 4.56 6.05 5.19
C LEU A 111 5.21 6.56 6.48
N MET A 112 4.92 7.80 6.88
CA MET A 112 5.26 8.27 8.22
C MET A 112 4.13 7.85 9.17
N TYR A 113 4.46 7.15 10.25
CA TYR A 113 3.46 6.86 11.28
C TYR A 113 3.16 8.16 12.03
N VAL A 114 1.92 8.65 12.01
CA VAL A 114 1.52 9.94 12.59
C VAL A 114 0.48 9.77 13.68
N TRP A 115 0.42 10.75 14.60
CA TRP A 115 -0.45 10.67 15.79
C TRP A 115 -1.87 11.13 15.51
N PHE A 116 -2.03 12.09 14.60
CA PHE A 116 -3.31 12.79 14.43
C PHE A 116 -4.31 11.96 13.63
N GLU A 117 -5.47 11.74 14.25
CA GLU A 117 -6.58 10.93 13.74
C GLU A 117 -7.19 11.51 12.45
N SER A 118 -7.11 12.83 12.26
CA SER A 118 -7.65 13.53 11.10
C SER A 118 -6.77 13.47 9.84
N GLU A 119 -5.51 13.07 9.97
CA GLU A 119 -4.53 13.08 8.87
C GLU A 119 -3.72 11.79 8.82
N GLY A 120 -4.39 10.64 8.87
CA GLY A 120 -3.72 9.37 8.57
C GLY A 120 -2.91 9.52 7.29
N HIS A 121 -1.60 9.29 7.36
CA HIS A 121 -0.71 9.53 6.24
C HIS A 121 -1.09 8.60 5.09
N ARG A 122 -1.77 9.17 4.08
CA ARG A 122 -2.27 8.47 2.91
C ARG A 122 -1.27 8.65 1.79
N GLN A 123 -0.79 7.56 1.25
CA GLN A 123 -0.02 7.58 0.02
C GLN A 123 -0.74 6.82 -1.09
N GLN A 124 -0.41 7.19 -2.32
CA GLN A 124 -0.93 6.58 -3.54
C GLN A 124 0.25 6.02 -4.31
N VAL A 125 0.17 4.74 -4.69
CA VAL A 125 1.19 4.09 -5.52
C VAL A 125 0.55 3.74 -6.84
N PRO A 126 0.97 4.37 -7.96
CA PRO A 126 0.63 3.89 -9.29
C PRO A 126 1.21 2.49 -9.48
N VAL A 127 0.35 1.51 -9.78
CA VAL A 127 0.74 0.11 -9.97
C VAL A 127 0.28 -0.41 -11.31
N ARG A 128 1.03 -1.38 -11.85
CA ARG A 128 0.63 -2.22 -12.98
C ARG A 128 0.22 -3.59 -12.47
N VAL A 129 -0.95 -4.06 -12.91
CA VAL A 129 -1.41 -5.43 -12.69
C VAL A 129 -0.66 -6.35 -13.65
N ILE A 130 0.13 -7.27 -13.11
CA ILE A 130 0.91 -8.26 -13.88
C ILE A 130 0.15 -9.58 -13.97
N SER A 131 -0.49 -9.99 -12.88
CA SER A 131 -1.22 -11.25 -12.78
C SER A 131 -2.40 -11.10 -11.83
N ASN A 132 -3.57 -11.56 -12.26
CA ASN A 132 -4.75 -11.70 -11.41
C ASN A 132 -4.91 -13.11 -10.83
N LYS A 133 -3.99 -14.04 -11.16
CA LYS A 133 -4.01 -15.43 -10.67
C LYS A 133 -3.25 -15.60 -9.37
N GLU A 134 -2.21 -14.78 -9.17
CA GLU A 134 -1.39 -14.80 -7.97
C GLU A 134 -1.90 -13.80 -6.94
N LEU A 135 -1.69 -14.10 -5.66
CA LEU A 135 -1.92 -13.11 -4.60
C LEU A 135 -0.93 -11.96 -4.76
N SER A 136 -1.46 -10.74 -4.69
CA SER A 136 -0.65 -9.53 -4.61
C SER A 136 -0.37 -9.22 -3.16
N ALA A 137 0.79 -8.61 -2.90
CA ALA A 137 1.20 -8.26 -1.55
C ALA A 137 1.82 -6.87 -1.47
N VAL A 138 1.63 -6.27 -0.30
CA VAL A 138 2.29 -5.05 0.13
C VAL A 138 2.99 -5.36 1.44
N GLU A 139 4.30 -5.16 1.46
CA GLU A 139 5.16 -5.45 2.60
C GLU A 139 5.71 -4.13 3.15
N PHE A 140 5.66 -3.96 4.47
CA PHE A 140 6.13 -2.77 5.15
C PHE A 140 7.37 -3.07 5.97
N TYR A 141 8.36 -2.20 5.90
CA TYR A 141 9.64 -2.37 6.58
C TYR A 141 10.02 -1.12 7.40
N ASN A 142 10.80 -1.30 8.45
CA ASN A 142 11.31 -0.21 9.29
C ASN A 142 12.40 0.64 8.61
N SER A 143 13.05 0.12 7.57
CA SER A 143 14.16 0.76 6.86
C SER A 143 14.12 0.50 5.34
N PRO A 144 14.89 1.26 4.54
CA PRO A 144 14.95 1.11 3.08
C PRO A 144 15.41 -0.28 2.62
N LYS A 145 15.19 -0.58 1.33
CA LYS A 145 15.42 -1.90 0.73
C LYS A 145 16.84 -2.47 0.91
N HIS A 146 17.85 -1.59 0.91
CA HIS A 146 19.27 -1.94 0.97
C HIS A 146 19.89 -1.81 2.37
N ASP A 147 19.07 -1.61 3.39
CA ASP A 147 19.53 -1.55 4.78
C ASP A 147 19.68 -2.97 5.37
N GLU A 148 20.79 -3.22 6.07
CA GLU A 148 21.08 -4.50 6.72
C GLU A 148 20.14 -4.78 7.90
N ASP A 149 19.62 -3.75 8.57
CA ASP A 149 18.71 -3.86 9.73
C ASP A 149 17.24 -3.85 9.31
N ARG A 150 16.96 -4.23 8.05
CA ARG A 150 15.63 -4.25 7.46
C ARG A 150 14.78 -5.34 8.07
N HIS A 151 13.75 -4.93 8.81
CA HIS A 151 12.80 -5.78 9.49
C HIS A 151 11.38 -5.55 8.97
N LEU A 152 10.68 -6.65 8.71
CA LEU A 152 9.29 -6.64 8.28
C LEU A 152 8.38 -6.17 9.44
N LEU A 153 7.70 -5.05 9.23
CA LEU A 153 6.67 -4.52 10.11
C LEU A 153 5.38 -5.31 9.96
N CYS A 154 4.90 -5.49 8.74
CA CYS A 154 3.76 -6.35 8.44
C CYS A 154 3.67 -6.63 6.94
N ARG A 155 2.79 -7.56 6.58
CA ARG A 155 2.45 -7.89 5.20
C ARG A 155 0.94 -7.91 5.03
N LEU A 156 0.48 -7.29 3.95
CA LEU A 156 -0.89 -7.30 3.47
C LEU A 156 -0.95 -8.17 2.21
N ASN A 157 -1.92 -9.06 2.13
CA ASN A 157 -2.18 -9.84 0.92
C ASN A 157 -3.59 -9.54 0.41
N PHE A 158 -3.79 -9.51 -0.90
CA PHE A 158 -5.09 -9.37 -1.52
C PHE A 158 -5.12 -10.01 -2.92
N GLY A 159 -6.29 -10.52 -3.28
CA GLY A 159 -6.57 -10.96 -4.65
C GLY A 159 -6.93 -9.75 -5.52
N LEU A 160 -6.53 -9.78 -6.78
CA LEU A 160 -6.97 -8.78 -7.75
C LEU A 160 -8.20 -9.30 -8.49
N SER A 161 -9.25 -8.49 -8.57
CA SER A 161 -10.36 -8.78 -9.47
C SER A 161 -9.85 -8.82 -10.93
N PRO A 162 -10.39 -9.72 -11.77
CA PRO A 162 -10.06 -9.74 -13.19
C PRO A 162 -10.30 -8.38 -13.83
N LEU A 163 -9.36 -7.94 -14.68
CA LEU A 163 -9.57 -6.77 -15.53
C LEU A 163 -10.80 -7.06 -16.41
N LYS A 164 -11.81 -6.20 -16.34
CA LYS A 164 -12.85 -6.19 -17.38
C LYS A 164 -12.19 -5.64 -18.63
N ILE A 165 -11.57 -6.53 -19.42
CA ILE A 165 -11.12 -6.18 -20.75
C ILE A 165 -12.38 -5.83 -21.53
N ASP A 166 -12.47 -4.58 -21.98
CA ASP A 166 -13.59 -4.09 -22.75
C ASP A 166 -13.67 -4.90 -24.06
N SER A 167 -14.57 -5.89 -24.09
CA SER A 167 -14.70 -6.88 -25.16
C SER A 167 -15.12 -6.28 -26.52
N LYS A 168 -15.31 -4.96 -26.57
CA LYS A 168 -15.59 -4.20 -27.80
C LYS A 168 -14.36 -3.98 -28.69
N ALA A 169 -13.14 -4.19 -28.21
CA ALA A 169 -11.93 -4.04 -29.04
C ALA A 169 -11.64 -5.24 -29.95
N LEU A 170 -12.16 -6.43 -29.65
CA LEU A 170 -11.90 -7.67 -30.40
C LEU A 170 -12.88 -7.95 -31.55
N ILE A 171 -13.96 -7.18 -31.70
CA ILE A 171 -14.98 -7.43 -32.73
C ILE A 171 -14.69 -6.66 -34.05
N LYS A 172 -13.71 -5.75 -34.10
CA LYS A 172 -13.45 -4.93 -35.30
C LYS A 172 -12.53 -5.53 -36.37
N THR A 173 -12.03 -6.76 -36.22
CA THR A 173 -11.17 -7.40 -37.25
C THR A 173 -11.75 -8.68 -37.87
N GLY A 174 -13.01 -9.03 -37.58
CA GLY A 174 -13.72 -10.13 -38.25
C GLY A 174 -14.58 -9.65 -39.42
N LYS A 175 -13.97 -9.27 -40.55
CA LYS A 175 -14.71 -8.99 -41.80
C LYS A 175 -15.34 -10.30 -42.32
N GLN A 176 -16.66 -10.41 -42.25
CA GLN A 176 -17.43 -11.49 -42.90
C GLN A 176 -17.26 -11.42 -44.43
N PRO A 177 -17.02 -12.54 -45.14
CA PRO A 177 -17.40 -12.65 -46.54
C PRO A 177 -18.89 -13.01 -46.61
N GLY A 178 -19.66 -12.11 -47.22
CA GLY A 178 -21.09 -12.27 -47.47
C GLY A 178 -21.41 -13.44 -48.38
N ALA A 179 -22.54 -14.08 -48.09
CA ALA A 179 -23.17 -15.09 -48.93
C ALA A 179 -24.08 -14.45 -50.00
N MET A 180 -24.26 -15.22 -51.07
CA MET A 180 -25.31 -15.18 -52.11
C MET A 180 -25.25 -14.11 -53.20
N PHE A 181 -24.83 -14.55 -54.39
CA PHE A 181 -25.53 -14.26 -55.63
C PHE A 181 -25.69 -15.56 -56.43
N SER A 182 -26.94 -16.00 -56.62
CA SER A 182 -27.35 -16.84 -57.75
C SER A 182 -28.12 -15.95 -58.71
N PRO A 183 -27.91 -16.12 -60.02
CA PRO A 183 -29.03 -15.94 -60.93
C PRO A 183 -29.15 -17.08 -61.95
N LYS A 184 -30.40 -17.55 -62.05
CA LYS A 184 -31.13 -18.19 -63.18
C LYS A 184 -30.37 -19.13 -64.11
#